data_AF-A0A849R2A8-F1
#
_entry.id   AF-A0A849R2A8-F1
#
_cell.length_a   1.000
_cell.length_b   1.000
_cell.length_c   1.000
_cell.angle_alpha   90.00
_cell.angle_beta   90.00
_cell.angle_gamma   90.00
#
_symmetry.space_group_name_H-M   'P 1'
#
loop_
_entity.id
_entity.type
_entity.pdbx_description
1 polymer ?
#
loop_
_entity_poly.entity_id
_entity_poly.type
_entity_poly.pdbx_seq_one_letter_code
_entity_poly.pdbx_strand_id
1 'polypeptide(L)'
;NTNRQAMFEKPDYVFKDGELVVVDGKVVHTKWGTTHVVRPDFDPSVEKDLKSYFDRYLTMKLGNFKISDDEITEDGRGSLTVHPTVGGAA
;
A
#
# COMPACT_ATOMS: atom_id res chain seq x y z
N ASN A 1 -34.29 -2.49 -10.37
CA ASN A 1 -34.42 -2.43 -8.91
C ASN A 1 -34.69 -0.99 -8.50
N THR A 2 -35.83 -0.69 -7.85
CA THR A 2 -36.14 0.67 -7.36
C THR A 2 -35.39 1.01 -6.07
N ASN A 3 -34.95 0.00 -5.32
CA ASN A 3 -34.10 0.15 -4.14
C ASN A 3 -32.62 -0.08 -4.51
N ARG A 4 -31.94 1.00 -4.89
CA ARG A 4 -30.51 0.95 -5.27
C ARG A 4 -29.60 0.60 -4.09
N GLN A 5 -29.97 0.98 -2.86
CA GLN A 5 -29.20 0.61 -1.68
C GLN A 5 -29.13 -0.92 -1.54
N ALA A 6 -30.29 -1.60 -1.59
CA ALA A 6 -30.34 -3.05 -1.51
C ALA A 6 -29.54 -3.74 -2.65
N MET A 7 -29.49 -3.13 -3.84
CA MET A 7 -28.68 -3.61 -4.96
C MET A 7 -27.17 -3.54 -4.68
N PHE A 8 -26.68 -2.46 -4.07
CA PHE A 8 -25.23 -2.26 -3.87
C PHE A 8 -24.69 -2.89 -2.58
N GLU A 9 -25.54 -3.16 -1.58
CA GLU A 9 -25.12 -3.76 -0.31
C GLU A 9 -24.71 -5.23 -0.44
N LYS A 10 -25.29 -5.97 -1.41
CA LYS A 10 -25.01 -7.39 -1.66
C LYS A 10 -24.74 -7.62 -3.15
N PRO A 11 -23.49 -7.46 -3.60
CA PRO A 11 -23.15 -7.72 -4.99
C PRO A 11 -23.27 -9.20 -5.33
N ASP A 12 -23.85 -9.51 -6.49
CA ASP A 12 -23.98 -10.89 -7.00
C ASP A 12 -22.59 -11.51 -7.24
N TYR A 13 -21.66 -10.72 -7.80
CA TYR A 13 -20.27 -11.13 -8.04
C TYR A 13 -19.30 -9.97 -7.84
N VAL A 14 -18.13 -10.25 -7.25
CA VAL A 14 -16.98 -9.33 -7.23
C VAL A 14 -15.74 -10.06 -7.71
N PHE A 15 -15.02 -9.45 -8.65
CA PHE A 15 -13.74 -9.95 -9.14
C PHE A 15 -12.61 -9.04 -8.65
N LYS A 16 -11.54 -9.64 -8.13
CA LYS A 16 -10.30 -8.95 -7.78
C LYS A 16 -9.18 -9.50 -8.64
N ASP A 17 -8.57 -8.63 -9.45
CA ASP A 17 -7.48 -8.96 -10.38
C ASP A 17 -7.76 -10.23 -11.19
N GLY A 18 -8.96 -10.30 -11.77
CA GLY A 18 -9.44 -11.42 -12.59
C GLY A 18 -10.07 -12.60 -11.82
N GLU A 19 -9.98 -12.65 -10.50
CA GLU A 19 -10.43 -13.79 -9.69
C GLU A 19 -11.73 -13.50 -8.93
N LEU A 20 -12.66 -14.46 -8.92
CA LEU A 20 -13.94 -14.34 -8.22
C LEU A 20 -13.75 -14.41 -6.70
N VAL A 21 -14.03 -13.32 -5.98
CA VAL A 21 -13.82 -13.22 -4.52
C VAL A 21 -15.11 -13.11 -3.70
N VAL A 22 -16.22 -12.69 -4.30
CA VAL A 22 -17.55 -12.60 -3.65
C VAL A 22 -18.62 -13.21 -4.53
N VAL A 23 -19.53 -13.98 -3.95
CA VAL A 23 -20.79 -14.45 -4.57
C VAL A 23 -21.94 -14.17 -3.60
N ASP A 24 -23.03 -13.56 -4.10
CA ASP A 24 -24.23 -13.23 -3.31
C ASP A 24 -23.91 -12.46 -2.01
N GLY A 25 -22.99 -11.49 -2.10
CA GLY A 25 -22.51 -10.70 -0.95
C GLY A 25 -21.67 -11.47 0.08
N LYS A 26 -21.28 -12.72 -0.19
CA LYS A 26 -20.42 -13.54 0.69
C LYS A 26 -19.03 -13.70 0.09
N VAL A 27 -17.99 -13.49 0.90
CA VAL A 27 -16.60 -13.75 0.49
C VAL A 27 -16.40 -15.26 0.30
N VAL A 28 -15.94 -15.66 -0.88
CA VAL A 28 -15.70 -17.08 -1.26
C VAL A 28 -14.22 -17.40 -1.48
N HIS A 29 -13.38 -16.39 -1.71
CA HIS A 29 -11.96 -16.54 -1.94
C HIS A 29 -11.20 -15.31 -1.43
N THR A 30 -9.99 -15.51 -0.90
CA THR A 30 -9.12 -14.44 -0.43
C THR A 30 -7.95 -14.26 -1.38
N LYS A 31 -7.84 -13.05 -1.95
CA LYS A 31 -6.70 -12.61 -2.75
C LYS A 31 -6.00 -11.45 -2.07
N TRP A 32 -4.70 -11.54 -1.92
CA TRP A 32 -3.88 -10.46 -1.36
C TRP A 32 -3.78 -9.30 -2.35
N GLY A 33 -3.94 -8.08 -1.84
CA GLY A 33 -3.85 -6.86 -2.64
C GLY A 33 -2.40 -6.42 -2.87
N THR A 34 -2.27 -5.19 -3.35
CA THR A 34 -0.98 -4.52 -3.56
C THR A 34 -1.00 -3.17 -2.87
N THR A 35 0.13 -2.80 -2.29
CA THR A 35 0.35 -1.45 -1.75
C THR A 35 0.86 -0.58 -2.88
N HIS A 36 0.08 0.45 -3.21
CA HIS A 36 0.44 1.41 -4.24
C HIS A 36 1.37 2.48 -3.65
N VAL A 37 2.54 2.65 -4.26
CA VAL A 37 3.55 3.61 -3.80
C VAL A 37 4.04 4.49 -4.94
N VAL A 38 4.58 5.65 -4.59
CA VAL A 38 5.35 6.52 -5.50
C VAL A 38 6.77 6.66 -4.97
N ARG A 39 7.72 6.92 -5.86
CA ARG A 39 9.14 7.15 -5.51
C ARG A 39 9.61 8.49 -6.06
N PRO A 40 9.17 9.62 -5.48
CA PRO A 40 9.69 10.91 -5.89
C PRO A 40 11.16 11.03 -5.51
N ASP A 41 11.94 11.67 -6.37
CA ASP A 41 13.32 12.05 -6.04
C ASP A 41 13.31 13.06 -4.89
N PHE A 42 14.30 12.94 -4.01
CA PHE A 42 14.55 13.89 -2.92
C PHE A 42 16.05 14.08 -2.73
N ASP A 43 16.46 15.19 -2.11
CA ASP A 43 17.86 15.43 -1.77
C ASP A 43 18.27 14.54 -0.58
N PRO A 44 19.18 13.55 -0.77
CA PRO A 44 19.60 12.65 0.31
C PRO A 44 20.32 13.37 1.45
N SER A 45 20.83 14.59 1.22
CA SER A 45 21.52 15.38 2.25
C SER A 45 20.61 15.72 3.43
N VAL A 46 19.29 15.76 3.23
CA VAL A 46 18.29 16.00 4.28
C VAL A 46 18.36 14.97 5.41
N GLU A 47 18.80 13.74 5.12
CA GLU A 47 18.89 12.67 6.12
C GLU A 47 19.93 12.97 7.19
N LYS A 48 20.94 13.81 6.91
CA LYS A 48 21.95 14.21 7.89
C LYS A 48 21.32 14.97 9.06
N ASP A 49 20.54 15.99 8.75
CA ASP A 49 19.90 16.84 9.77
C ASP A 49 18.78 16.07 10.49
N LEU A 50 18.04 15.24 9.75
CA LEU A 50 17.05 14.32 10.34
C LEU A 50 17.71 13.36 11.31
N LYS A 51 18.87 12.78 10.98
CA LYS A 51 19.59 11.87 11.87
C LYS A 51 19.98 12.58 13.18
N SER A 52 20.53 13.79 13.10
CA SER A 52 20.87 14.56 14.30
C SER A 52 19.65 14.89 15.16
N TYR A 53 18.51 15.19 14.54
CA TYR A 53 17.26 15.42 15.24
C TYR A 53 16.74 14.15 15.94
N PHE A 54 16.69 13.02 15.24
CA PHE A 54 16.29 11.72 15.78
C PHE A 54 17.17 11.33 16.98
N ASP A 55 18.49 11.47 16.85
CA ASP A 55 19.45 11.12 17.90
C ASP A 55 19.29 11.96 19.17
N ARG A 56 18.89 13.24 19.04
CA ARG A 56 18.78 14.16 20.18
C ARG A 56 17.40 14.15 20.84
N TYR A 57 16.34 13.94 20.06
CA TYR A 57 14.97 14.22 20.50
C TYR A 57 14.01 13.03 20.41
N LEU A 58 14.36 11.95 19.70
CA LEU A 58 13.49 10.80 19.54
C LEU A 58 14.07 9.55 20.21
N THR A 59 13.22 8.54 20.41
CA THR A 59 13.56 7.29 21.08
C THR A 59 14.02 6.19 20.13
N MET A 60 14.04 6.47 18.82
CA MET A 60 14.47 5.54 17.77
C MET A 60 15.50 6.18 16.85
N LYS A 61 16.32 5.35 16.19
CA LYS A 61 17.25 5.80 15.15
C LYS A 61 16.50 5.98 13.83
N LEU A 62 16.93 6.95 13.03
CA LEU A 62 16.32 7.23 11.71
C LEU A 62 16.22 5.99 10.83
N GLY A 63 17.24 5.11 10.85
CA GLY A 63 17.23 3.86 10.08
C GLY A 63 16.08 2.91 10.45
N ASN A 64 15.64 2.91 11.71
CA ASN A 64 14.53 2.07 12.19
C ASN A 64 13.15 2.72 11.94
N PHE A 65 13.12 3.94 11.41
CA PHE A 65 11.89 4.65 11.07
C PHE A 65 11.51 4.48 9.60
N LYS A 66 12.49 4.18 8.74
CA LYS A 66 12.27 3.94 7.30
C LYS A 66 11.63 2.56 7.14
N ILE A 67 10.58 2.50 6.33
CA ILE A 67 9.93 1.24 5.94
C ILE A 67 10.60 0.77 4.66
N SER A 68 11.13 -0.44 4.69
CA SER A 68 11.68 -1.15 3.54
C SER A 68 10.59 -1.84 2.71
N ASP A 69 10.91 -2.15 1.45
CA ASP A 69 10.00 -2.93 0.60
C ASP A 69 9.76 -4.34 1.19
N ASP A 70 10.79 -4.94 1.80
CA ASP A 70 10.72 -6.27 2.40
C ASP A 70 9.70 -6.32 3.55
N GLU A 71 9.64 -5.29 4.40
CA GLU A 71 8.62 -5.20 5.46
C GLU A 71 7.18 -5.18 4.92
N ILE A 72 6.98 -4.88 3.64
CA ILE A 72 5.69 -4.93 2.95
C ILE A 72 5.47 -6.28 2.25
N THR A 73 6.53 -6.95 1.78
CA THR A 73 6.40 -8.13 0.89
C THR A 73 6.77 -9.48 1.53
N GLU A 74 7.52 -9.48 2.64
CA GLU A 74 8.23 -10.66 3.15
C GLU A 74 7.31 -11.83 3.54
N ASP A 75 6.10 -11.56 4.03
CA ASP A 75 5.16 -12.62 4.44
C ASP A 75 4.40 -13.26 3.25
N GLY A 76 4.67 -12.81 2.02
CA GLY A 76 4.02 -13.27 0.79
C GLY A 76 2.56 -12.82 0.66
N ARG A 77 2.08 -11.95 1.55
CA ARG A 77 0.71 -11.40 1.57
C ARG A 77 0.67 -9.94 1.15
N GLY A 78 1.81 -9.34 0.83
CA GLY A 78 1.92 -8.02 0.27
C GLY A 78 2.73 -8.00 -1.03
N SER A 79 2.39 -7.04 -1.88
CA SER A 79 3.12 -6.74 -3.11
C SER A 79 3.15 -5.23 -3.28
N LEU A 80 4.09 -4.71 -4.08
CA LEU A 80 4.20 -3.28 -4.37
C LEU A 80 3.82 -2.98 -5.82
N THR A 81 2.96 -1.99 -6.01
CA THR A 81 2.70 -1.38 -7.31
C THR A 81 3.26 0.03 -7.30
N VAL A 82 4.39 0.23 -7.97
CA VAL A 82 5.06 1.54 -8.06
C VAL A 82 4.44 2.34 -9.21
N HIS A 83 4.01 3.57 -8.90
CA HIS A 83 3.51 4.52 -9.89
C HIS A 83 4.56 5.55 -10.27
N PRO A 84 4.60 5.99 -11.54
CA PRO A 84 5.53 7.03 -11.98
C PRO A 84 5.22 8.36 -11.32
N THR A 85 6.24 9.20 -11.13
CA THR A 85 6.10 10.57 -10.64
C THR A 85 6.42 11.58 -11.73
N VAL A 86 5.77 12.75 -11.69
CA VAL A 86 6.06 13.83 -12.64
C VAL A 86 7.41 14.45 -12.28
N GLY A 87 8.43 14.25 -13.11
CA GLY A 87 9.76 14.85 -12.95
C GLY A 87 10.86 13.94 -12.39
N GLY A 88 10.59 12.65 -12.14
CA GLY A 88 11.60 11.64 -11.76
C GLY A 88 11.87 10.62 -12.86
N ALA A 89 13.10 10.11 -12.92
CA ALA A 89 13.65 9.31 -14.03
C ALA A 89 12.96 7.94 -14.26
N ALA A 90 12.92 7.54 -15.54
CA ALA A 90 12.55 6.20 -15.99
C ALA A 90 13.59 5.15 -15.60
#